data_AF-A0A1F5Z8Z1-F1
#
_entry.id   AF-A0A1F5Z8Z1-F1
#
_cell.length_a   1.000
_cell.length_b   1.000
_cell.length_c   1.000
_cell.angle_alpha   90.00
_cell.angle_beta   90.00
_cell.angle_gamma   90.00
#
_symmetry.space_group_name_H-M   'P 1'
#
loop_
_entity.id
_entity.type
_entity.pdbx_description
1 polymer ?
#
loop_
_entity_poly.entity_id
_entity_poly.type
_entity_poly.pdbx_seq_one_letter_code
_entity_poly.pdbx_strand_id
1 'polypeptide(L)'
;MTSDQLRQDIESRVVEMIKKGLDTGSLTEERAQAISQHVLSTLQPGMDMDSLYRVIPRLDDTFPELSEVILPILTEHEENINQNVLTGVRELIYQGQFDAAAKLGKKAIDERATTTWEGKAKPD
;
A
#
# COMPACT_ATOMS: atom_id res chain seq x y z
N MET A 1 12.81 5.18 3.13
CA MET A 1 11.88 4.90 4.25
C MET A 1 12.13 3.51 4.76
N THR A 2 12.24 3.32 6.08
CA THR A 2 12.33 2.00 6.73
C THR A 2 10.93 1.44 7.01
N SER A 3 10.82 0.14 7.33
CA SER A 3 9.53 -0.48 7.65
C SER A 3 8.89 0.13 8.90
N ASP A 4 9.68 0.39 9.95
CA ASP A 4 9.17 1.05 11.15
C ASP A 4 8.70 2.49 10.88
N GLN A 5 9.36 3.22 9.98
CA GLN A 5 8.91 4.55 9.58
C GLN A 5 7.58 4.49 8.82
N LEU A 6 7.40 3.53 7.91
CA LEU A 6 6.13 3.34 7.21
C LEU A 6 5.00 3.00 8.19
N ARG A 7 5.26 2.08 9.13
CA ARG A 7 4.31 1.72 10.18
C ARG A 7 3.86 2.96 10.98
N GLN A 8 4.82 3.75 11.46
CA GLN A 8 4.55 4.96 12.23
C GLN A 8 3.81 6.03 11.41
N ASP A 9 4.12 6.17 10.12
CA ASP A 9 3.40 7.10 9.24
C ASP A 9 1.94 6.70 9.09
N ILE A 10 1.66 5.39 8.88
CA ILE A 10 0.28 4.88 8.83
C ILE A 10 -0.44 5.13 10.15
N GLU A 11 0.16 4.75 11.27
CA GLU A 11 -0.40 4.96 12.61
C GLU A 11 -0.75 6.44 12.85
N SER A 12 0.15 7.36 12.47
CA SER A 12 -0.05 8.80 12.59
C SER A 12 -1.23 9.29 11.73
N ARG A 13 -1.30 8.88 10.46
CA ARG A 13 -2.41 9.25 9.56
C ARG A 13 -3.75 8.70 10.03
N VAL A 14 -3.77 7.49 10.58
CA VAL A 14 -4.97 6.91 11.19
C VAL A 14 -5.43 7.74 12.39
N VAL A 15 -4.51 8.16 13.26
CA VAL A 15 -4.83 9.02 14.40
C VAL A 15 -5.44 10.35 13.94
N GLU A 16 -4.87 10.99 12.93
CA GLU A 16 -5.41 12.25 12.38
C GLU A 16 -6.80 12.05 11.74
N MET A 17 -7.02 10.94 11.02
CA MET A 17 -8.33 10.57 10.48
C MET A 17 -9.36 10.35 11.60
N ILE A 18 -9.00 9.64 12.66
CA ILE A 18 -9.87 9.43 13.83
C ILE A 18 -10.23 10.75 14.50
N LYS A 19 -9.24 11.63 14.76
CA LYS A 19 -9.49 12.95 15.37
C LYS A 19 -10.49 13.76 14.56
N LYS A 20 -10.27 13.86 13.24
CA LYS A 20 -11.17 14.55 12.32
C LYS A 20 -12.57 13.92 12.30
N GLY A 21 -12.65 12.59 12.37
CA GLY A 21 -13.91 11.86 12.44
C GLY A 21 -14.72 12.19 13.69
N LEU A 22 -14.06 12.21 14.85
CA LEU A 22 -14.66 12.56 16.14
C LEU A 22 -15.09 14.03 16.18
N ASP A 23 -14.24 14.95 15.72
CA ASP A 23 -14.53 16.40 15.69
C ASP A 23 -15.74 16.74 14.81
N THR A 24 -15.91 16.01 13.71
CA THR A 24 -17.04 16.21 12.78
C THR A 24 -18.28 15.40 13.14
N GLY A 25 -18.19 14.51 14.13
CA GLY A 25 -19.26 13.58 14.50
C GLY A 25 -19.53 12.49 13.46
N SER A 26 -18.65 12.33 12.46
CA SER A 26 -18.75 11.24 11.47
C SER A 26 -18.25 9.90 12.00
N LEU A 27 -17.55 9.92 13.15
CA LEU A 27 -17.05 8.77 13.86
C LEU A 27 -17.47 8.82 15.33
N THR A 28 -17.91 7.68 15.89
CA THR A 28 -18.17 7.52 17.33
C THR A 28 -16.91 7.08 18.08
N GLU A 29 -16.82 7.32 19.38
CA GLU A 29 -15.69 6.88 20.21
C GLU A 29 -15.47 5.36 20.16
N GLU A 30 -16.54 4.55 20.18
CA GLU A 30 -16.44 3.09 20.10
C GLU A 30 -15.86 2.63 18.75
N ARG A 31 -16.29 3.29 17.67
CA ARG A 31 -15.78 3.02 16.31
C ARG A 31 -14.31 3.44 16.18
N ALA A 32 -13.94 4.60 16.72
CA ALA A 32 -12.56 5.06 16.77
C ALA A 32 -11.65 4.07 17.53
N GLN A 33 -12.12 3.56 18.67
CA GLN A 33 -11.41 2.57 19.45
C GLN A 33 -11.23 1.26 18.67
N ALA A 34 -12.28 0.79 18.00
CA ALA A 34 -12.23 -0.44 17.18
C ALA A 34 -11.22 -0.31 16.02
N ILE A 35 -11.22 0.83 15.32
CA ILE A 35 -10.24 1.13 14.26
C ILE A 35 -8.82 1.10 14.83
N SER A 36 -8.58 1.80 15.95
CA SER A 36 -7.26 1.87 16.56
C SER A 36 -6.74 0.48 16.96
N GLN A 37 -7.58 -0.34 17.61
CA GLN A 37 -7.21 -1.71 17.97
C GLN A 37 -6.90 -2.57 16.74
N HIS A 38 -7.72 -2.46 15.70
CA HIS A 38 -7.51 -3.20 14.46
C HIS A 38 -6.17 -2.84 13.82
N VAL A 39 -5.86 -1.54 13.68
CA VAL A 39 -4.61 -1.07 13.10
C VAL A 39 -3.41 -1.54 13.92
N LEU A 40 -3.44 -1.40 15.25
CA LEU A 40 -2.35 -1.83 16.13
C LEU A 40 -2.16 -3.36 16.13
N SER A 41 -3.24 -4.12 15.98
CA SER A 41 -3.17 -5.59 15.90
C SER A 41 -2.58 -6.09 14.58
N THR A 42 -2.83 -5.35 13.50
CA THR A 42 -2.40 -5.69 12.15
C THR A 42 -0.99 -5.21 11.87
N LEU A 43 -0.65 -4.00 12.32
CA LEU A 43 0.65 -3.34 12.13
C LEU A 43 1.58 -3.56 13.33
N GLN A 44 2.15 -4.75 13.42
CA GLN A 44 3.09 -5.13 14.47
C GLN A 44 4.51 -4.55 14.26
N PRO A 45 5.20 -4.14 15.34
CA PRO A 45 6.60 -3.75 15.28
C PRO A 45 7.53 -4.85 14.76
N GLY A 46 8.54 -4.48 13.99
CA GLY A 46 9.52 -5.41 13.44
C GLY A 46 9.08 -6.17 12.18
N MET A 47 7.91 -5.86 11.61
CA MET A 47 7.57 -6.33 10.27
C MET A 47 8.53 -5.76 9.21
N ASP A 48 8.83 -6.57 8.20
CA ASP A 48 9.53 -6.13 7.01
C ASP A 48 8.59 -5.39 6.03
N MET A 49 9.17 -4.72 5.03
CA MET A 49 8.40 -3.94 4.06
C MET A 49 7.43 -4.80 3.25
N ASP A 50 7.83 -6.00 2.85
CA ASP A 50 6.98 -6.90 2.07
C ASP A 50 5.75 -7.35 2.86
N SER A 51 5.93 -7.66 4.14
CA SER A 51 4.84 -8.03 5.05
C SER A 51 3.89 -6.87 5.26
N LEU A 52 4.42 -5.65 5.45
CA LEU A 52 3.61 -4.44 5.56
C LEU A 52 2.75 -4.22 4.31
N TYR A 53 3.34 -4.24 3.11
CA TYR A 53 2.58 -4.04 1.88
C TYR A 53 1.59 -5.16 1.56
N ARG A 54 1.71 -6.36 2.16
CA ARG A 54 0.68 -7.41 2.07
C ARG A 54 -0.50 -7.19 3.01
N VAL A 55 -0.28 -6.60 4.18
CA VAL A 55 -1.34 -6.41 5.19
C VAL A 55 -2.04 -5.05 5.07
N ILE A 56 -1.34 -4.02 4.59
CA ILE A 56 -1.89 -2.67 4.40
C ILE A 56 -3.20 -2.66 3.58
N PRO A 57 -3.32 -3.36 2.43
CA PRO A 57 -4.55 -3.38 1.64
C PRO A 57 -5.73 -4.08 2.31
N ARG A 58 -5.52 -4.78 3.43
CA ARG A 58 -6.57 -5.50 4.17
C ARG A 58 -7.08 -4.72 5.37
N LEU A 59 -6.44 -3.60 5.70
CA LEU A 59 -6.81 -2.79 6.85
C LEU A 59 -8.21 -2.18 6.68
N ASP A 60 -8.65 -1.88 5.46
CA ASP A 60 -9.99 -1.33 5.19
C ASP A 60 -11.09 -2.38 4.99
N ASP A 61 -10.78 -3.68 4.91
CA ASP A 61 -11.75 -4.77 4.69
C ASP A 61 -12.93 -4.71 5.68
N THR A 62 -12.65 -4.37 6.95
CA THR A 62 -13.66 -4.24 8.01
C THR A 62 -13.92 -2.80 8.46
N PHE A 63 -13.08 -1.87 8.00
CA PHE A 63 -13.10 -0.45 8.36
C PHE A 63 -12.90 0.42 7.11
N PRO A 64 -13.95 0.64 6.31
CA PRO A 64 -13.86 1.45 5.09
C PRO A 64 -13.33 2.86 5.32
N GLU A 65 -13.41 3.37 6.56
CA GLU A 65 -12.84 4.65 6.97
C GLU A 65 -11.31 4.70 6.75
N LEU A 66 -10.63 3.55 6.80
CA LEU A 66 -9.19 3.45 6.61
C LEU A 66 -8.77 3.57 5.14
N SER A 67 -9.69 3.42 4.17
CA SER A 67 -9.36 3.55 2.74
C SER A 67 -8.78 4.93 2.41
N GLU A 68 -9.24 6.00 3.09
CA GLU A 68 -8.70 7.36 2.91
C GLU A 68 -7.21 7.47 3.30
N VAL A 69 -6.75 6.60 4.21
CA VAL A 69 -5.36 6.55 4.67
C VAL A 69 -4.53 5.59 3.81
N ILE A 70 -5.09 4.43 3.46
CA ILE A 70 -4.39 3.33 2.78
C ILE A 70 -4.16 3.63 1.30
N LEU A 71 -5.18 4.12 0.59
CA LEU A 71 -5.10 4.30 -0.86
C LEU A 71 -3.96 5.24 -1.30
N PRO A 72 -3.72 6.40 -0.64
CA PRO A 72 -2.57 7.24 -0.99
C PRO A 72 -1.23 6.53 -0.83
N ILE A 73 -1.08 5.70 0.21
CA ILE A 73 0.17 4.99 0.51
C ILE A 73 0.45 3.91 -0.53
N LEU A 74 -0.59 3.15 -0.91
CA LEU A 74 -0.47 2.16 -1.98
C LEU A 74 -0.17 2.82 -3.33
N THR A 75 -0.83 3.94 -3.62
CA THR A 75 -0.59 4.71 -4.86
C THR A 75 0.85 5.23 -4.91
N GLU A 76 1.35 5.84 -3.83
CA GLU A 76 2.72 6.33 -3.75
C GLU A 76 3.74 5.19 -3.88
N HIS A 77 3.45 4.02 -3.31
CA HIS A 77 4.31 2.84 -3.46
C HIS A 77 4.37 2.35 -4.92
N GLU A 78 3.21 2.23 -5.57
CA GLU A 78 3.14 1.84 -6.98
C GLU A 78 3.84 2.86 -7.89
N GLU A 79 3.64 4.16 -7.66
CA GLU A 79 4.31 5.22 -8.42
C GLU A 79 5.83 5.15 -8.26
N ASN A 80 6.33 4.97 -7.04
CA ASN A 80 7.76 4.84 -6.78
C ASN A 80 8.36 3.61 -7.46
N ILE A 81 7.68 2.46 -7.44
CA ILE A 81 8.11 1.27 -8.18
C ILE A 81 8.16 1.56 -9.68
N ASN A 82 7.09 2.15 -10.23
CA ASN A 82 7.00 2.47 -11.66
C ASN A 82 8.11 3.43 -12.11
N GLN A 83 8.41 4.46 -11.33
CA GLN A 83 9.49 5.41 -11.64
C GLN A 83 10.88 4.74 -11.61
N ASN A 84 11.13 3.85 -10.65
CA ASN A 84 12.38 3.11 -10.56
C ASN A 84 12.57 2.17 -11.76
N VAL A 85 11.51 1.45 -12.16
CA VAL A 85 11.52 0.60 -13.36
C VAL A 85 11.79 1.44 -14.62
N LEU A 86 11.09 2.56 -14.78
CA LEU A 86 11.28 3.45 -15.94
C LEU A 86 12.70 4.02 -16.00
N THR A 87 13.28 4.37 -14.86
CA THR A 87 14.66 4.87 -14.76
C THR A 87 15.64 3.76 -15.16
N GLY A 88 15.48 2.55 -14.63
CA GLY A 88 16.33 1.40 -14.99
C GLY A 88 16.22 1.02 -16.47
N VAL A 89 15.02 1.06 -17.06
CA VAL A 89 14.82 0.85 -18.50
C VAL A 89 15.55 1.92 -19.31
N ARG A 90 15.46 3.20 -18.92
CA ARG A 90 16.18 4.30 -19.60
C ARG A 90 17.69 4.12 -19.52
N GLU A 91 18.24 3.79 -18.35
CA GLU A 91 19.67 3.56 -18.18
C GLU A 91 20.17 2.39 -19.04
N LEU A 92 19.44 1.28 -19.08
CA LEU A 92 19.77 0.13 -19.92
C LEU A 92 19.73 0.49 -21.41
N ILE A 93 18.77 1.31 -21.85
CA ILE A 93 18.72 1.85 -23.22
C ILE A 93 19.95 2.73 -23.50
N TYR A 94 20.31 3.63 -22.58
CA TYR A 94 21.50 4.48 -22.73
C TYR A 94 22.80 3.66 -22.79
N GLN A 95 22.85 2.53 -22.09
CA GLN A 95 23.98 1.59 -22.11
C GLN A 95 23.97 0.64 -23.32
N GLY A 96 22.97 0.75 -24.22
CA GLY A 96 22.83 -0.12 -25.38
C GLY A 96 22.35 -1.55 -25.04
N GLN A 97 21.92 -1.80 -23.81
CA GLN A 97 21.44 -3.09 -23.31
C GLN A 97 19.94 -3.27 -23.56
N PHE A 98 19.54 -3.22 -24.84
CA PHE A 98 18.13 -3.23 -25.23
C PHE A 98 17.37 -4.50 -24.80
N ASP A 99 18.02 -5.66 -24.84
CA ASP A 99 17.41 -6.91 -24.37
C ASP A 99 17.15 -6.92 -22.87
N ALA A 100 18.03 -6.32 -22.07
CA ALA A 100 17.85 -6.19 -20.63
C ALA A 100 16.73 -5.18 -20.32
N ALA A 101 16.69 -4.06 -21.05
CA ALA A 101 15.62 -3.07 -20.94
C ALA A 101 14.24 -3.69 -21.26
N ALA A 102 14.15 -4.48 -22.34
CA ALA A 102 12.92 -5.16 -22.74
C ALA A 102 12.46 -6.19 -21.70
N LYS A 103 13.39 -6.97 -21.12
CA LYS A 103 13.08 -7.93 -20.05
C LYS A 103 12.58 -7.24 -18.78
N LEU A 104 13.24 -6.15 -18.37
CA LEU A 104 12.86 -5.38 -17.18
C LEU A 104 11.47 -4.76 -17.33
N GLY A 105 11.20 -4.13 -18.49
CA GLY A 105 9.88 -3.57 -18.78
C GLY A 105 8.78 -4.63 -18.83
N LYS A 106 9.06 -5.78 -19.46
CA LYS A 106 8.10 -6.90 -19.51
C LYS A 106 7.78 -7.45 -18.12
N LYS A 107 8.80 -7.65 -17.28
CA LYS A 107 8.61 -8.14 -15.91
C LYS A 107 7.71 -7.23 -15.09
N ALA A 108 7.89 -5.91 -15.18
CA ALA A 108 7.04 -4.95 -14.48
C ALA A 108 5.57 -4.95 -14.96
N ILE A 109 5.35 -5.18 -16.27
CA ILE A 109 3.99 -5.33 -16.82
C ILE A 109 3.35 -6.63 -16.30
N ASP A 110 4.09 -7.74 -16.33
CA ASP A 110 3.61 -9.05 -15.89
C ASP A 110 3.27 -9.03 -14.38
N GLU A 111 4.11 -8.41 -13.54
CA GLU A 111 3.87 -8.26 -12.09
C GLU A 111 2.60 -7.44 -11.82
N ARG A 112 2.36 -6.36 -12.58
CA ARG A 112 1.14 -5.54 -12.46
C ARG A 112 -0.13 -6.27 -12.91
N ALA A 113 -0.03 -7.15 -13.90
CA ALA A 113 -1.14 -7.99 -14.36
C ALA A 113 -1.54 -9.06 -13.33
N THR A 114 -0.60 -9.58 -12.55
CA THR A 114 -0.90 -10.50 -11.44
C THR A 114 -1.58 -9.80 -10.26
N THR A 115 -1.25 -8.54 -9.96
CA THR A 115 -1.85 -7.81 -8.82
C THR A 115 -3.29 -7.35 -9.10
N THR A 116 -3.74 -7.34 -10.36
CA THR A 116 -5.09 -6.94 -10.77
C THR A 116 -6.10 -8.10 -10.85
N TRP A 117 -5.69 -9.35 -10.60
CA TRP A 117 -6.59 -10.52 -10.63
C TRP A 117 -6.43 -11.43 -9.41
N GLU A 118 -7.16 -11.13 -8.32
CA GLU A 118 -7.55 -12.11 -7.29
C GLU A 118 -9.08 -12.14 -7.06
N GLY A 119 -9.87 -11.69 -8.03
CA GLY A 119 -11.32 -11.90 -8.05
C GLY A 119 -11.66 -13.30 -8.57
N LYS A 120 -11.63 -14.33 -7.71
CA LYS A 120 -12.24 -15.63 -8.04
C LYS A 120 -13.75 -15.45 -8.18
N ALA A 121 -14.23 -15.13 -9.37
CA ALA A 121 -15.59 -15.49 -9.76
C ALA A 121 -15.66 -17.03 -9.75
N LYS A 122 -16.37 -17.60 -8.78
CA LYS A 122 -16.83 -18.99 -8.88
C LYS A 122 -17.71 -19.09 -10.12
N PRO A 123 -17.45 -20.01 -11.06
CA PRO A 123 -18.45 -20.37 -12.04
C PRO A 123 -19.53 -21.20 -11.35
N ASP A 124 -20.79 -20.78 -11.50
CA ASP A 124 -21.97 -21.64 -11.30
C ASP A 124 -22.04 -22.73 -12.38
#